data_AF-A0A369RQ07-F1
#
_entry.id   AF-A0A369RQ07-F1
#
_cell.length_a   1.000
_cell.length_b   1.000
_cell.length_c   1.000
_cell.angle_alpha   90.00
_cell.angle_beta   90.00
_cell.angle_gamma   90.00
#
_symmetry.space_group_name_H-M   'P 1'
#
loop_
_entity.id
_entity.type
_entity.pdbx_description
1 polymer ?
#
loop_
_entity_poly.entity_id
_entity_poly.type
_entity_poly.pdbx_seq_one_letter_code
_entity_poly.pdbx_strand_id
1 'polypeptide(L)'
;MLKKFPPSLSNCQRDFHLSQLLPYDPNVKKERRLINGLKEYLVLVIATEHVMEMLSKYDINKFDPLVGENACQIRAIQTALVFLKHPLVNNQVLSSKINRIKLQCLSMLQDIERVIKEGFSLSNLLKEKNIELNLNFDEIFLIESYLLTKVKIVLPPRQENPIVKNEYTVTKKIKEISSVGSTFANKLVARLRQNLSEHSVQFVQELAYQLELEESIKQMISADFVVMHRKLKCIPCFWTAKVITEAALSFGIPIVMHVQLKSKDRNYQLEHEIYLYFEATSSKYQNVCPSSLQKESPAIVLLGSTCRDFSNLPSISDWTKEITTSGPVDLLLAYAAAHRQYPDETSEINIQDKEFEFYRKKALEWGCCIQNSSRFFLSHAYCNHIENILQESSKLE
;
A
#
# COMPACT_ATOMS: atom_id res chain seq x y z
N MET A 1 -21.28 5.26 17.10
CA MET A 1 -20.60 3.99 17.42
C MET A 1 -19.57 3.75 16.34
N LEU A 2 -18.28 3.73 16.67
CA LEU A 2 -17.25 3.29 15.71
C LEU A 2 -17.56 1.83 15.38
N LYS A 3 -17.79 1.49 14.09
CA LYS A 3 -17.86 0.09 13.66
C LYS A 3 -16.60 -0.61 14.17
N LYS A 4 -16.75 -1.78 14.81
CA LYS A 4 -15.59 -2.57 15.27
C LYS A 4 -14.65 -2.71 14.08
N PHE A 5 -13.38 -2.33 14.24
CA PHE A 5 -12.36 -2.51 13.21
C PHE A 5 -12.27 -3.98 12.76
N PRO A 6 -11.82 -4.28 11.52
CA PRO A 6 -11.70 -5.65 11.01
C PRO A 6 -11.04 -6.59 12.02
N PRO A 7 -11.74 -7.69 12.41
CA PRO A 7 -11.20 -8.71 13.29
C PRO A 7 -9.92 -9.35 12.75
N SER A 8 -9.78 -9.42 11.43
CA SER A 8 -8.65 -9.99 10.74
C SER A 8 -7.81 -8.82 10.21
N LEU A 9 -6.71 -8.44 10.86
CA LEU A 9 -5.72 -9.30 11.52
C LEU A 9 -5.46 -8.89 12.98
N SER A 10 -6.52 -8.43 13.63
CA SER A 10 -6.59 -8.09 15.05
C SER A 10 -6.80 -9.29 15.98
N ASN A 11 -6.33 -10.48 15.62
CA ASN A 11 -5.90 -11.39 16.68
C ASN A 11 -4.76 -10.65 17.38
N CYS A 12 -5.07 -9.98 18.49
CA CYS A 12 -4.12 -9.29 19.37
C CYS A 12 -3.09 -10.26 20.01
N GLN A 13 -2.98 -11.47 19.50
CA GLN A 13 -1.96 -12.45 19.84
C GLN A 13 -0.79 -12.27 18.86
N ARG A 14 0.41 -12.04 19.42
CA ARG A 14 1.65 -11.92 18.65
C ARG A 14 2.04 -13.30 18.12
N ASP A 15 1.37 -13.75 17.07
CA ASP A 15 1.50 -15.12 16.54
C ASP A 15 2.49 -15.22 15.37
N PHE A 16 2.93 -14.07 14.82
CA PHE A 16 3.88 -14.06 13.71
C PHE A 16 5.31 -13.92 14.22
N HIS A 17 6.19 -14.79 13.74
CA HIS A 17 7.62 -14.67 14.00
C HIS A 17 8.26 -13.87 12.88
N LEU A 18 9.13 -12.92 13.23
CA LEU A 18 9.86 -12.12 12.24
C LEU A 18 10.63 -12.99 11.24
N SER A 19 11.16 -14.14 11.69
CA SER A 19 11.85 -15.10 10.82
C SER A 19 10.98 -15.64 9.67
N GLN A 20 9.65 -15.56 9.75
CA GLN A 20 8.74 -15.99 8.68
C GLN A 20 8.81 -15.10 7.43
N LEU A 21 9.36 -13.88 7.57
CA LEU A 21 9.64 -12.99 6.43
C LEU A 21 10.90 -13.39 5.65
N LEU A 22 11.74 -14.29 6.20
CA LEU A 22 12.89 -14.81 5.47
C LEU A 22 12.42 -15.58 4.23
N PRO A 23 13.12 -15.46 3.09
CA PRO A 23 12.72 -16.13 1.85
C PRO A 23 13.13 -17.61 1.80
N TYR A 24 13.31 -18.24 2.97
CA TYR A 24 13.70 -19.63 3.16
C TYR A 24 13.31 -20.07 4.57
N ASP A 25 13.21 -21.39 4.78
CA ASP A 25 13.04 -21.97 6.13
C ASP A 25 14.32 -21.73 6.97
N PRO A 26 14.24 -21.04 8.13
CA PRO A 26 15.38 -20.79 9.01
C PRO A 26 16.17 -22.03 9.41
N ASN A 27 15.57 -23.23 9.40
CA ASN A 27 16.25 -24.49 9.71
C ASN A 27 17.34 -24.86 8.67
N VAL A 28 17.30 -24.28 7.46
CA VAL A 28 18.24 -24.57 6.36
C VAL A 28 19.60 -23.90 6.55
N LYS A 29 19.67 -22.81 7.32
CA LYS A 29 20.93 -22.10 7.59
C LYS A 29 21.60 -22.72 8.82
N LYS A 30 22.59 -23.58 8.60
CA LYS A 30 23.36 -24.28 9.64
C LYS A 30 24.85 -23.98 9.53
N GLU A 31 25.60 -24.26 10.60
CA GLU A 31 27.07 -24.20 10.63
C GLU A 31 27.62 -22.86 10.09
N ARG A 32 28.59 -22.87 9.17
CA ARG A 32 29.15 -21.65 8.56
C ARG A 32 28.10 -20.78 7.85
N ARG A 33 26.96 -21.35 7.44
CA ARG A 33 25.85 -20.59 6.82
C ARG A 33 25.03 -19.82 7.87
N LEU A 34 25.21 -20.07 9.17
CA LEU A 34 24.61 -19.26 10.25
C LEU A 34 25.05 -17.81 10.18
N ILE A 35 26.30 -17.52 9.78
CA ILE A 35 26.79 -16.14 9.58
C ILE A 35 25.86 -15.40 8.63
N ASN A 36 25.58 -16.01 7.47
CA ASN A 36 24.69 -15.42 6.48
C ASN A 36 23.26 -15.34 7.02
N GLY A 37 22.76 -16.41 7.64
CA GLY A 37 21.41 -16.43 8.21
C GLY A 37 21.19 -15.34 9.27
N LEU A 38 22.18 -15.07 10.11
CA LEU A 38 22.11 -14.03 11.14
C LEU A 38 22.20 -12.62 10.55
N LYS A 39 23.06 -12.39 9.53
CA LYS A 39 23.08 -11.13 8.77
C LYS A 39 21.75 -10.86 8.06
N GLU A 40 21.16 -11.90 7.47
CA GLU A 40 19.89 -11.88 6.78
C GLU A 40 18.72 -11.61 7.75
N TYR A 41 18.71 -12.22 8.94
CA TYR A 41 17.75 -11.91 10.00
C TYR A 41 17.92 -10.48 10.54
N LEU A 42 19.16 -10.02 10.71
CA LEU A 42 19.47 -8.67 11.16
C LEU A 42 18.88 -7.58 10.23
N VAL A 43 18.80 -7.82 8.91
CA VAL A 43 18.07 -6.92 7.98
C VAL A 43 16.63 -6.70 8.46
N LEU A 44 15.94 -7.77 8.83
CA LEU A 44 14.54 -7.73 9.26
C LEU A 44 14.41 -7.02 10.62
N VAL A 45 15.34 -7.25 11.55
CA VAL A 45 15.35 -6.58 12.86
C VAL A 45 15.55 -5.06 12.69
N ILE A 46 16.52 -4.64 11.87
CA ILE A 46 16.76 -3.22 11.58
C ILE A 46 15.58 -2.60 10.84
N ALA A 47 14.95 -3.33 9.90
CA ALA A 47 13.73 -2.87 9.24
C ALA A 47 12.59 -2.67 10.26
N THR A 48 12.42 -3.60 11.20
CA THR A 48 11.42 -3.49 12.27
C THR A 48 11.67 -2.26 13.15
N GLU A 49 12.93 -1.98 13.50
CA GLU A 49 13.31 -0.76 14.24
C GLU A 49 12.91 0.52 13.47
N HIS A 50 13.25 0.59 12.18
CA HIS A 50 12.87 1.74 11.36
C HIS A 50 11.35 1.89 11.25
N VAL A 51 10.58 0.80 11.13
CA VAL A 51 9.12 0.87 11.13
C VAL A 51 8.59 1.48 12.45
N MET A 52 9.12 1.06 13.60
CA MET A 52 8.72 1.63 14.89
C MET A 52 9.07 3.11 14.98
N GLU A 53 10.21 3.53 14.43
CA GLU A 53 10.60 4.94 14.35
C GLU A 53 9.63 5.74 13.46
N MET A 54 9.30 5.24 12.26
CA MET A 54 8.36 5.90 11.35
C MET A 54 6.96 6.01 11.95
N LEU A 55 6.51 4.98 12.67
CA LEU A 55 5.25 5.02 13.43
C LEU A 55 5.27 6.12 14.50
N SER A 56 6.38 6.26 15.24
CA SER A 56 6.51 7.32 16.26
C SER A 56 6.53 8.74 15.68
N LYS A 57 6.97 8.87 14.43
CA LYS A 57 7.06 10.14 13.70
C LYS A 57 5.85 10.42 12.81
N TYR A 58 4.86 9.51 12.77
CA TYR A 58 3.73 9.60 11.85
C TYR A 58 4.15 9.72 10.37
N ASP A 59 5.24 9.05 9.97
CA ASP A 59 5.77 9.11 8.60
C ASP A 59 5.13 8.03 7.71
N ILE A 60 3.83 8.16 7.51
CA ILE A 60 2.98 7.17 6.83
C ILE A 60 3.34 6.96 5.34
N ASN A 61 3.97 7.94 4.69
CA ASN A 61 4.39 7.85 3.29
C ASN A 61 5.48 6.78 3.06
N LYS A 62 6.11 6.27 4.12
CA LYS A 62 7.11 5.18 4.06
C LYS A 62 6.47 3.80 3.87
N PHE A 63 5.15 3.71 3.82
CA PHE A 63 4.38 2.48 3.66
C PHE A 63 3.57 2.47 2.35
N ASP A 64 4.20 2.87 1.24
CA ASP A 64 3.64 2.87 -0.12
C ASP A 64 4.41 1.92 -1.07
N PRO A 65 4.27 0.58 -0.90
CA PRO A 65 5.10 -0.39 -1.58
C PRO A 65 4.66 -0.67 -3.02
N LEU A 66 5.65 -0.99 -3.86
CA LEU A 66 5.44 -1.51 -5.22
C LEU A 66 5.34 -3.04 -5.21
N VAL A 67 4.11 -3.56 -5.26
CA VAL A 67 3.82 -5.01 -5.24
C VAL A 67 3.49 -5.56 -6.62
N GLY A 68 2.38 -5.10 -7.20
CA GLY A 68 1.82 -5.48 -8.50
C GLY A 68 0.73 -4.49 -8.93
N GLU A 69 0.13 -4.70 -10.11
CA GLU A 69 -0.92 -3.82 -10.66
C GLU A 69 -2.17 -3.79 -9.75
N ASN A 70 -2.86 -2.66 -9.69
CA ASN A 70 -4.16 -2.44 -9.02
C ASN A 70 -4.23 -2.66 -7.50
N ALA A 71 -3.09 -2.79 -6.83
CA ALA A 71 -3.07 -3.12 -5.41
C ALA A 71 -2.69 -1.92 -4.51
N CYS A 72 -2.39 -0.76 -5.08
CA CYS A 72 -2.00 0.42 -4.29
C CYS A 72 -3.19 1.00 -3.51
N GLN A 73 -4.39 0.96 -4.07
CA GLN A 73 -5.62 1.40 -3.40
C GLN A 73 -5.91 0.54 -2.16
N ILE A 74 -5.75 -0.79 -2.24
CA ILE A 74 -5.92 -1.72 -1.10
C ILE A 74 -4.95 -1.37 0.03
N ARG A 75 -3.68 -1.14 -0.30
CA ARG A 75 -2.67 -0.83 0.72
C ARG A 75 -2.87 0.55 1.33
N ALA A 76 -3.36 1.52 0.55
CA ALA A 76 -3.69 2.85 1.08
C ALA A 76 -4.74 2.77 2.19
N ILE A 77 -5.84 2.03 1.98
CA ILE A 77 -6.87 1.83 3.01
C ILE A 77 -6.34 1.01 4.19
N GLN A 78 -5.56 -0.04 3.94
CA GLN A 78 -5.02 -0.88 5.00
C GLN A 78 -4.05 -0.09 5.90
N THR A 79 -3.14 0.68 5.31
CA THR A 79 -2.25 1.58 6.05
C THR A 79 -3.04 2.61 6.85
N ALA A 80 -4.07 3.24 6.27
CA ALA A 80 -4.92 4.19 6.99
C ALA A 80 -5.57 3.55 8.23
N LEU A 81 -6.12 2.34 8.10
CA LEU A 81 -6.72 1.60 9.21
C LEU A 81 -5.71 1.24 10.30
N VAL A 82 -4.49 0.84 9.93
CA VAL A 82 -3.41 0.58 10.91
C VAL A 82 -3.12 1.84 11.72
N PHE A 83 -2.97 3.00 11.07
CA PHE A 83 -2.70 4.27 11.75
C PHE A 83 -3.89 4.79 12.58
N LEU A 84 -5.13 4.45 12.21
CA LEU A 84 -6.30 4.72 13.06
C LEU A 84 -6.36 3.82 14.31
N LYS A 85 -5.90 2.57 14.22
CA LYS A 85 -5.95 1.59 15.31
C LYS A 85 -4.86 1.75 16.37
N HIS A 86 -3.70 2.28 16.01
CA HIS A 86 -2.51 2.28 16.86
C HIS A 86 -2.37 3.56 17.71
N PRO A 87 -2.84 3.59 18.98
CA PRO A 87 -2.38 4.61 19.92
C PRO A 87 -0.91 4.36 20.27
N LEU A 88 -0.11 5.43 20.29
CA LEU A 88 1.35 5.48 20.51
C LEU A 88 1.89 4.74 21.76
N VAL A 89 1.01 4.29 22.66
CA VAL A 89 1.32 3.97 24.06
C VAL A 89 2.14 2.68 24.24
N ASN A 90 2.17 1.76 23.26
CA ASN A 90 2.84 0.46 23.40
C ASN A 90 4.19 0.32 22.66
N ASN A 91 4.67 1.40 22.01
CA ASN A 91 5.85 1.31 21.14
C ASN A 91 7.18 1.22 21.93
N GLN A 92 7.28 1.80 23.13
CA GLN A 92 8.55 1.85 23.87
C GLN A 92 9.09 0.48 24.30
N VAL A 93 8.21 -0.42 24.77
CA VAL A 93 8.61 -1.77 25.19
C VAL A 93 9.07 -2.60 23.99
N LEU A 94 8.34 -2.52 22.88
CA LEU A 94 8.70 -3.23 21.66
C LEU A 94 10.00 -2.68 21.06
N SER A 95 10.17 -1.35 20.97
CA SER A 95 11.40 -0.70 20.50
C SER A 95 12.61 -1.09 21.35
N SER A 96 12.46 -1.15 22.68
CA SER A 96 13.53 -1.59 23.59
C SER A 96 13.92 -3.05 23.34
N LYS A 97 12.93 -3.93 23.12
CA LYS A 97 13.16 -5.34 22.78
C LYS A 97 13.88 -5.48 21.43
N ILE A 98 13.46 -4.72 20.41
CA ILE A 98 14.08 -4.71 19.08
C ILE A 98 15.53 -4.28 19.16
N ASN A 99 15.82 -3.17 19.85
CA ASN A 99 17.19 -2.67 19.98
C ASN A 99 18.10 -3.67 20.72
N ARG A 100 17.60 -4.30 21.80
CA ARG A 100 18.33 -5.37 22.49
C ARG A 100 18.67 -6.52 21.55
N ILE A 101 17.71 -6.98 20.77
CA ILE A 101 17.89 -8.08 19.80
C ILE A 101 18.88 -7.69 18.71
N LYS A 102 18.80 -6.46 18.19
CA LYS A 102 19.75 -5.91 17.21
C LYS A 102 21.19 -5.97 17.74
N LEU A 103 21.41 -5.49 18.97
CA LEU A 103 22.73 -5.51 19.61
C LEU A 103 23.23 -6.93 19.86
N GLN A 104 22.35 -7.86 20.27
CA GLN A 104 22.70 -9.27 20.42
C GLN A 104 23.10 -9.92 19.09
N CYS A 105 22.37 -9.65 18.00
CA CYS A 105 22.73 -10.12 16.66
C CYS A 105 24.10 -9.59 16.22
N LEU A 106 24.38 -8.30 16.44
CA LEU A 106 25.66 -7.69 16.10
C LEU A 106 26.83 -8.29 16.92
N SER A 107 26.63 -8.49 18.23
CA SER A 107 27.64 -9.12 19.09
C SER A 107 27.92 -10.57 18.68
N MET A 108 26.88 -11.36 18.36
CA MET A 108 27.07 -12.73 17.89
C MET A 108 27.76 -12.80 16.53
N LEU A 109 27.61 -11.80 15.66
CA LEU A 109 28.34 -11.73 14.39
C LEU A 109 29.84 -11.47 14.58
N GLN A 110 30.24 -10.82 15.68
CA GLN A 110 31.64 -10.60 16.03
C GLN A 110 32.29 -11.89 16.58
N ASP A 111 31.56 -12.65 17.40
CA ASP A 111 32.03 -13.87 18.07
C ASP A 111 31.37 -15.15 17.50
N ILE A 112 31.14 -15.22 16.19
CA ILE A 112 30.28 -16.25 15.59
C ILE A 112 30.83 -17.68 15.76
N GLU A 113 32.15 -17.85 15.89
CA GLU A 113 32.78 -19.16 16.10
C GLU A 113 32.32 -19.82 17.40
N ARG A 114 32.03 -19.03 18.45
CA ARG A 114 31.48 -19.52 19.71
C ARG A 114 30.00 -19.92 19.62
N VAL A 115 29.33 -19.46 18.58
CA VAL A 115 27.89 -19.67 18.34
C VAL A 115 27.66 -20.87 17.42
N ILE A 116 28.58 -21.12 16.49
CA ILE A 116 28.50 -22.23 15.55
C ILE A 116 28.73 -23.56 16.28
N LYS A 117 27.67 -24.37 16.35
CA LYS A 117 27.70 -25.75 16.84
C LYS A 117 27.22 -26.67 15.71
N GLU A 118 27.72 -27.91 15.69
CA GLU A 118 27.31 -28.91 14.70
C GLU A 118 25.79 -29.16 14.78
N GLY A 119 25.14 -29.25 13.62
CA GLY A 119 23.68 -29.43 13.51
C GLY A 119 22.82 -28.23 13.91
N PHE A 120 23.40 -27.17 14.50
CA PHE A 120 22.69 -26.01 15.01
C PHE A 120 22.23 -25.09 13.88
N SER A 121 20.93 -24.78 13.83
CA SER A 121 20.32 -23.94 12.79
C SER A 121 20.01 -22.52 13.26
N LEU A 122 19.70 -21.63 12.32
CA LEU A 122 19.27 -20.26 12.65
C LEU A 122 18.02 -20.30 13.54
N SER A 123 17.05 -21.17 13.24
CA SER A 123 15.86 -21.38 14.09
C SER A 123 16.24 -21.73 15.54
N ASN A 124 17.19 -22.65 15.73
CA ASN A 124 17.65 -23.02 17.06
C ASN A 124 18.33 -21.84 17.76
N LEU A 125 19.14 -21.08 17.03
CA LEU A 125 19.83 -19.90 17.56
C LEU A 125 18.83 -18.84 18.03
N LEU A 126 17.84 -18.51 17.21
CA LEU A 126 16.83 -17.48 17.52
C LEU A 126 16.04 -17.84 18.79
N LYS A 127 15.71 -19.13 18.95
CA LYS A 127 15.01 -19.65 20.13
C LYS A 127 15.91 -19.70 21.37
N GLU A 128 17.10 -20.30 21.28
CA GLU A 128 18.01 -20.46 22.43
C GLU A 128 18.44 -19.11 22.99
N LYS A 129 18.70 -18.12 22.11
CA LYS A 129 19.10 -16.77 22.54
C LYS A 129 17.92 -15.85 22.85
N ASN A 130 16.68 -16.34 22.71
CA ASN A 130 15.45 -15.58 22.94
C ASN A 130 15.44 -14.24 22.17
N ILE A 131 15.83 -14.32 20.90
CA ILE A 131 15.92 -13.18 19.99
C ILE A 131 14.91 -13.23 18.84
N GLU A 132 14.02 -14.23 18.84
CA GLU A 132 12.87 -14.22 17.94
C GLU A 132 11.89 -13.09 18.34
N LEU A 133 11.51 -12.29 17.35
CA LEU A 133 10.50 -11.24 17.52
C LEU A 133 9.13 -11.80 17.17
N ASN A 134 8.22 -11.72 18.14
CA ASN A 134 6.82 -12.02 17.94
C ASN A 134 6.10 -10.71 17.62
N LEU A 135 5.41 -10.68 16.51
CA LEU A 135 4.75 -9.52 15.94
C LEU A 135 3.27 -9.83 15.74
N ASN A 136 2.44 -8.80 15.84
CA ASN A 136 1.10 -8.88 15.29
C ASN A 136 1.15 -8.69 13.77
N PHE A 137 0.01 -8.86 13.11
CA PHE A 137 -0.02 -8.74 11.67
C PHE A 137 0.19 -7.31 11.17
N ASP A 138 -0.38 -6.30 11.83
CA ASP A 138 -0.23 -4.90 11.41
C ASP A 138 1.26 -4.51 11.37
N GLU A 139 2.05 -4.97 12.36
CA GLU A 139 3.50 -4.84 12.39
C GLU A 139 4.18 -5.57 11.22
N ILE A 140 3.77 -6.80 10.90
CA ILE A 140 4.28 -7.55 9.73
C ILE A 140 3.97 -6.80 8.44
N PHE A 141 2.72 -6.40 8.22
CA PHE A 141 2.28 -5.64 7.06
C PHE A 141 3.11 -4.37 6.86
N LEU A 142 3.37 -3.63 7.94
CA LEU A 142 4.19 -2.42 7.88
C LEU A 142 5.66 -2.72 7.56
N ILE A 143 6.25 -3.80 8.08
CA ILE A 143 7.61 -4.22 7.74
C ILE A 143 7.73 -4.60 6.27
N GLU A 144 6.80 -5.41 5.77
CA GLU A 144 6.76 -5.80 4.36
C GLU A 144 6.59 -4.56 3.47
N SER A 145 5.68 -3.66 3.83
CA SER A 145 5.41 -2.41 3.12
C SER A 145 6.60 -1.46 3.14
N TYR A 146 7.28 -1.31 4.28
CA TYR A 146 8.47 -0.47 4.40
C TYR A 146 9.61 -0.98 3.51
N LEU A 147 9.93 -2.28 3.59
CA LEU A 147 11.01 -2.87 2.80
C LEU A 147 10.75 -2.75 1.29
N LEU A 148 9.51 -2.96 0.87
CA LEU A 148 9.12 -2.83 -0.54
C LEU A 148 9.04 -1.37 -1.01
N THR A 149 8.70 -0.43 -0.13
CA THR A 149 8.79 1.01 -0.40
C THR A 149 10.25 1.44 -0.54
N LYS A 150 11.15 0.94 0.31
CA LYS A 150 12.58 1.29 0.29
C LYS A 150 13.26 0.90 -1.02
N VAL A 151 12.88 -0.22 -1.62
CA VAL A 151 13.42 -0.68 -2.92
C VAL A 151 12.70 -0.05 -4.13
N LYS A 152 11.63 0.72 -3.91
CA LYS A 152 10.93 1.45 -4.97
C LYS A 152 11.77 2.62 -5.47
N ILE A 153 11.73 2.86 -6.77
CA ILE A 153 12.20 4.08 -7.42
C ILE A 153 11.16 4.54 -8.44
N VAL A 154 11.10 5.83 -8.70
CA VAL A 154 10.29 6.42 -9.76
C VAL A 154 11.24 6.89 -10.85
N LEU A 155 11.06 6.39 -12.07
CA LEU A 155 11.78 6.84 -13.26
C LEU A 155 10.94 7.90 -14.01
N PRO A 156 11.54 8.63 -14.97
CA PRO A 156 10.79 9.50 -15.85
C PRO A 156 9.63 8.78 -16.56
N PRO A 157 8.53 9.47 -16.89
CA PRO A 157 7.40 8.87 -17.59
C PRO A 157 7.80 8.19 -18.91
N ARG A 158 7.12 7.10 -19.26
CA ARG A 158 7.32 6.43 -20.55
C ARG A 158 6.62 7.19 -21.66
N GLN A 159 7.21 7.25 -22.84
CA GLN A 159 6.59 7.90 -24.02
C GLN A 159 5.23 7.31 -24.37
N GLU A 160 5.07 5.99 -24.23
CA GLU A 160 3.82 5.28 -24.52
C GLU A 160 2.67 5.68 -23.57
N ASN A 161 2.99 5.97 -22.32
CA ASN A 161 2.02 6.24 -21.25
C ASN A 161 2.53 7.33 -20.29
N PRO A 162 2.58 8.60 -20.73
CA PRO A 162 3.24 9.69 -19.99
C PRO A 162 2.48 10.12 -18.72
N ILE A 163 1.24 9.67 -18.55
CA ILE A 163 0.40 9.94 -17.38
C ILE A 163 0.45 8.84 -16.32
N VAL A 164 1.05 7.69 -16.63
CA VAL A 164 1.20 6.57 -15.70
C VAL A 164 2.57 6.65 -15.02
N LYS A 165 2.62 6.46 -13.69
CA LYS A 165 3.89 6.45 -12.96
C LYS A 165 4.79 5.31 -13.45
N ASN A 166 6.06 5.64 -13.70
CA ASN A 166 7.05 4.66 -14.13
C ASN A 166 7.85 4.15 -12.93
N GLU A 167 7.24 3.27 -12.13
CA GLU A 167 7.86 2.75 -10.91
C GLU A 167 8.66 1.46 -11.17
N TYR A 168 9.83 1.34 -10.51
CA TYR A 168 10.71 0.18 -10.61
C TYR A 168 11.23 -0.27 -9.26
N THR A 169 11.84 -1.45 -9.25
CA THR A 169 12.43 -2.07 -8.05
C THR A 169 13.93 -2.24 -8.19
N VAL A 170 14.65 -1.67 -7.24
CA VAL A 170 16.10 -1.80 -7.11
C VAL A 170 16.40 -2.56 -5.82
N THR A 171 16.47 -3.88 -5.92
CA THR A 171 16.70 -4.78 -4.77
C THR A 171 18.05 -4.53 -4.08
N LYS A 172 19.03 -3.94 -4.78
CA LYS A 172 20.32 -3.54 -4.20
C LYS A 172 20.17 -2.57 -3.02
N LYS A 173 19.08 -1.78 -2.96
CA LYS A 173 18.81 -0.88 -1.83
C LYS A 173 18.62 -1.60 -0.49
N ILE A 174 18.30 -2.91 -0.48
CA ILE A 174 18.29 -3.71 0.76
C ILE A 174 19.66 -3.72 1.44
N LYS A 175 20.75 -3.61 0.66
CA LYS A 175 22.11 -3.58 1.20
C LYS A 175 22.44 -2.30 1.97
N GLU A 176 21.63 -1.25 1.83
CA GLU A 176 21.73 -0.04 2.66
C GLU A 176 21.33 -0.32 4.12
N ILE A 177 20.55 -1.38 4.36
CA ILE A 177 20.10 -1.77 5.71
C ILE A 177 21.15 -2.63 6.41
N SER A 178 21.68 -3.63 5.71
CA SER A 178 22.75 -4.51 6.22
C SER A 178 23.46 -5.22 5.06
N SER A 179 24.69 -5.67 5.31
CA SER A 179 25.54 -6.33 4.33
C SER A 179 25.03 -7.75 4.02
N VAL A 180 24.20 -7.86 2.98
CA VAL A 180 23.63 -9.12 2.49
C VAL A 180 23.90 -9.34 0.99
N GLY A 181 23.87 -10.61 0.58
CA GLY A 181 24.07 -10.99 -0.82
C GLY A 181 22.92 -10.55 -1.73
N SER A 182 23.22 -10.26 -3.00
CA SER A 182 22.20 -9.88 -4.00
C SER A 182 21.12 -10.95 -4.18
N THR A 183 21.50 -12.23 -4.12
CA THR A 183 20.56 -13.36 -4.22
C THR A 183 19.54 -13.35 -3.09
N PHE A 184 19.96 -13.06 -1.86
CA PHE A 184 19.05 -12.92 -0.73
C PHE A 184 18.12 -11.73 -0.94
N ALA A 185 18.65 -10.55 -1.27
CA ALA A 185 17.84 -9.35 -1.49
C ALA A 185 16.75 -9.56 -2.56
N ASN A 186 17.10 -10.21 -3.68
CA ASN A 186 16.14 -10.56 -4.74
C ASN A 186 15.04 -11.51 -4.23
N LYS A 187 15.42 -12.56 -3.51
CA LYS A 187 14.47 -13.55 -2.97
C LYS A 187 13.57 -12.95 -1.89
N LEU A 188 14.13 -12.10 -1.02
CA LEU A 188 13.38 -11.39 0.01
C LEU A 188 12.31 -10.51 -0.64
N VAL A 189 12.69 -9.63 -1.58
CA VAL A 189 11.72 -8.76 -2.27
C VAL A 189 10.64 -9.57 -2.99
N ALA A 190 11.00 -10.68 -3.66
CA ALA A 190 10.01 -11.55 -4.28
C ALA A 190 9.05 -12.18 -3.26
N ARG A 191 9.55 -12.65 -2.12
CA ARG A 191 8.75 -13.22 -1.02
C ARG A 191 7.80 -12.20 -0.42
N LEU A 192 8.30 -11.01 -0.06
CA LEU A 192 7.49 -9.95 0.54
C LEU A 192 6.36 -9.50 -0.41
N ARG A 193 6.60 -9.48 -1.72
CA ARG A 193 5.55 -9.17 -2.71
C ARG A 193 4.46 -10.22 -2.75
N GLN A 194 4.85 -11.50 -2.72
CA GLN A 194 3.89 -12.60 -2.69
C GLN A 194 3.03 -12.52 -1.44
N ASN A 195 3.65 -12.38 -0.27
CA ASN A 195 2.97 -12.22 0.99
C ASN A 195 2.00 -11.02 0.97
N LEU A 196 2.48 -9.81 0.63
CA LEU A 196 1.60 -8.64 0.57
C LEU A 196 0.48 -8.79 -0.44
N SER A 197 0.70 -9.44 -1.59
CA SER A 197 -0.39 -9.68 -2.55
C SER A 197 -1.45 -10.61 -1.98
N GLU A 198 -1.05 -11.64 -1.25
CA GLU A 198 -1.94 -12.58 -0.59
C GLU A 198 -2.73 -11.91 0.54
N HIS A 199 -2.02 -11.19 1.40
CA HIS A 199 -2.60 -10.41 2.48
C HIS A 199 -3.59 -9.35 1.96
N SER A 200 -3.27 -8.67 0.85
CA SER A 200 -4.16 -7.67 0.25
C SER A 200 -5.49 -8.29 -0.21
N VAL A 201 -5.44 -9.48 -0.82
CA VAL A 201 -6.65 -10.20 -1.26
C VAL A 201 -7.49 -10.64 -0.07
N GLN A 202 -6.86 -11.24 0.94
CA GLN A 202 -7.54 -11.67 2.17
C GLN A 202 -8.21 -10.48 2.88
N PHE A 203 -7.48 -9.38 3.04
CA PHE A 203 -7.99 -8.16 3.65
C PHE A 203 -9.23 -7.61 2.93
N VAL A 204 -9.25 -7.58 1.60
CA VAL A 204 -10.43 -7.13 0.83
C VAL A 204 -11.61 -8.08 1.01
N GLN A 205 -11.38 -9.39 0.95
CA GLN A 205 -12.42 -10.40 1.20
C GLN A 205 -13.05 -10.21 2.58
N GLU A 206 -12.21 -10.10 3.61
CA GLU A 206 -12.63 -9.93 5.00
C GLU A 206 -13.41 -8.63 5.23
N LEU A 207 -12.96 -7.51 4.65
CA LEU A 207 -13.68 -6.25 4.69
C LEU A 207 -15.09 -6.37 4.12
N ALA A 208 -15.25 -7.07 2.99
CA ALA A 208 -16.57 -7.22 2.37
C ALA A 208 -17.54 -8.01 3.25
N TYR A 209 -17.06 -9.04 3.95
CA TYR A 209 -17.88 -9.79 4.92
C TYR A 209 -18.21 -8.96 6.16
N GLN A 210 -17.23 -8.26 6.71
CA GLN A 210 -17.40 -7.45 7.92
C GLN A 210 -18.35 -6.26 7.70
N LEU A 211 -18.29 -5.63 6.52
CA LEU A 211 -19.16 -4.51 6.16
C LEU A 211 -20.54 -4.97 5.67
N GLU A 212 -20.79 -6.28 5.67
CA GLU A 212 -22.05 -6.89 5.21
C GLU A 212 -22.42 -6.47 3.78
N LEU A 213 -21.42 -6.36 2.90
CA LEU A 213 -21.63 -5.95 1.51
C LEU A 213 -22.51 -6.96 0.75
N GLU A 214 -23.06 -6.51 -0.38
CA GLU A 214 -23.90 -7.33 -1.25
C GLU A 214 -23.20 -8.63 -1.68
N GLU A 215 -23.98 -9.70 -1.82
CA GLU A 215 -23.45 -11.01 -2.18
C GLU A 215 -22.79 -11.02 -3.57
N SER A 216 -23.30 -10.20 -4.49
CA SER A 216 -22.70 -9.95 -5.80
C SER A 216 -21.24 -9.47 -5.69
N ILE A 217 -20.95 -8.57 -4.75
CA ILE A 217 -19.60 -8.05 -4.52
C ILE A 217 -18.72 -9.13 -3.89
N LYS A 218 -19.23 -9.85 -2.87
CA LYS A 218 -18.50 -10.91 -2.18
C LYS A 218 -18.13 -12.06 -3.12
N GLN A 219 -19.05 -12.44 -4.00
CA GLN A 219 -18.80 -13.43 -5.05
C GLN A 219 -17.64 -13.00 -5.92
N MET A 220 -17.61 -11.73 -6.33
CA MET A 220 -16.63 -11.20 -7.28
C MET A 220 -15.20 -11.07 -6.75
N ILE A 221 -15.03 -11.09 -5.44
CA ILE A 221 -13.71 -11.10 -4.78
C ILE A 221 -13.42 -12.46 -4.14
N SER A 222 -14.29 -13.46 -4.31
CA SER A 222 -14.13 -14.80 -3.73
C SER A 222 -12.95 -15.55 -4.34
N ALA A 223 -12.59 -16.70 -3.76
CA ALA A 223 -11.48 -17.53 -4.23
C ALA A 223 -11.61 -17.93 -5.72
N ASP A 224 -12.83 -18.06 -6.24
CA ASP A 224 -13.09 -18.42 -7.64
C ASP A 224 -12.65 -17.33 -8.64
N PHE A 225 -12.54 -16.08 -8.18
CA PHE A 225 -12.10 -14.93 -8.97
C PHE A 225 -10.69 -14.47 -8.59
N VAL A 226 -9.96 -15.24 -7.77
CA VAL A 226 -8.55 -14.96 -7.51
C VAL A 226 -7.71 -15.57 -8.63
N VAL A 227 -7.01 -14.73 -9.39
CA VAL A 227 -6.05 -15.18 -10.41
C VAL A 227 -4.62 -15.03 -9.94
N MET A 228 -3.74 -15.89 -10.44
CA MET A 228 -2.30 -15.82 -10.16
C MET A 228 -1.57 -15.21 -11.35
N HIS A 229 -1.04 -13.99 -11.19
CA HIS A 229 -0.20 -13.36 -12.21
C HIS A 229 1.23 -13.18 -11.66
N ARG A 230 2.23 -13.77 -12.33
CA ARG A 230 3.65 -13.72 -11.91
C ARG A 230 3.86 -14.11 -10.43
N LYS A 231 3.11 -15.11 -9.96
CA LYS A 231 3.08 -15.60 -8.55
C LYS A 231 2.45 -14.61 -7.54
N LEU A 232 1.79 -13.56 -7.99
CA LEU A 232 1.04 -12.65 -7.14
C LEU A 232 -0.46 -12.97 -7.26
N LYS A 233 -1.17 -12.94 -6.12
CA LYS A 233 -2.63 -13.07 -6.11
C LYS A 233 -3.25 -11.74 -6.58
N CYS A 234 -4.23 -11.83 -7.47
CA CYS A 234 -4.94 -10.69 -8.01
C CYS A 234 -6.45 -10.95 -7.94
N ILE A 235 -7.21 -9.90 -7.65
CA ILE A 235 -8.68 -9.85 -7.65
C ILE A 235 -9.13 -8.69 -8.54
N PRO A 236 -10.36 -8.70 -9.06
CA PRO A 236 -10.75 -7.73 -10.05
C PRO A 236 -10.92 -6.31 -9.51
N CYS A 237 -10.39 -5.35 -10.28
CA CYS A 237 -10.16 -3.96 -9.85
C CYS A 237 -11.45 -3.23 -9.43
N PHE A 238 -12.53 -3.33 -10.19
CA PHE A 238 -13.77 -2.60 -9.93
C PHE A 238 -14.42 -2.98 -8.60
N TRP A 239 -14.66 -4.28 -8.37
CA TRP A 239 -15.27 -4.75 -7.11
C TRP A 239 -14.34 -4.51 -5.92
N THR A 240 -13.03 -4.63 -6.12
CA THR A 240 -12.04 -4.23 -5.11
C THR A 240 -12.18 -2.75 -4.75
N ALA A 241 -12.29 -1.87 -5.75
CA ALA A 241 -12.48 -0.44 -5.54
C ALA A 241 -13.76 -0.13 -4.75
N LYS A 242 -14.87 -0.85 -5.03
CA LYS A 242 -16.11 -0.75 -4.24
C LYS A 242 -15.89 -1.11 -2.77
N VAL A 243 -15.26 -2.25 -2.49
CA VAL A 243 -15.02 -2.70 -1.11
C VAL A 243 -14.20 -1.68 -0.34
N ILE A 244 -13.11 -1.17 -0.92
CA ILE A 244 -12.23 -0.24 -0.23
C ILE A 244 -12.85 1.16 -0.07
N THR A 245 -13.71 1.62 -1.00
CA THR A 245 -14.43 2.89 -0.83
C THR A 245 -15.49 2.80 0.25
N GLU A 246 -16.22 1.67 0.32
CA GLU A 246 -17.18 1.41 1.39
C GLU A 246 -16.50 1.28 2.75
N ALA A 247 -15.31 0.67 2.80
CA ALA A 247 -14.49 0.63 3.99
C ALA A 247 -14.05 2.04 4.41
N ALA A 248 -13.50 2.82 3.49
CA ALA A 248 -13.06 4.19 3.77
C ALA A 248 -14.22 5.03 4.35
N LEU A 249 -15.40 4.96 3.73
CA LEU A 249 -16.60 5.66 4.20
C LEU A 249 -17.03 5.17 5.59
N SER A 250 -17.11 3.85 5.78
CA SER A 250 -17.55 3.21 7.02
C SER A 250 -16.66 3.49 8.22
N PHE A 251 -15.35 3.65 8.00
CA PHE A 251 -14.37 3.97 9.04
C PHE A 251 -14.06 5.46 9.16
N GLY A 252 -14.75 6.32 8.40
CA GLY A 252 -14.57 7.77 8.48
C GLY A 252 -13.22 8.25 7.96
N ILE A 253 -12.59 7.51 7.04
CA ILE A 253 -11.28 7.85 6.48
C ILE A 253 -11.47 8.93 5.40
N PRO A 254 -10.87 10.12 5.55
CA PRO A 254 -10.93 11.15 4.52
C PRO A 254 -10.29 10.71 3.20
N ILE A 255 -10.81 11.24 2.09
CA ILE A 255 -10.18 11.11 0.78
C ILE A 255 -9.66 12.48 0.35
N VAL A 256 -8.43 12.54 -0.11
CA VAL A 256 -7.85 13.72 -0.75
C VAL A 256 -7.60 13.40 -2.22
N MET A 257 -8.21 14.17 -3.11
CA MET A 257 -7.87 14.12 -4.52
C MET A 257 -6.74 15.10 -4.80
N HIS A 258 -5.58 14.56 -5.14
CA HIS A 258 -4.42 15.31 -5.59
C HIS A 258 -4.45 15.28 -7.12
N VAL A 259 -4.81 16.40 -7.75
CA VAL A 259 -5.12 16.42 -9.18
C VAL A 259 -4.20 17.34 -9.93
N GLN A 260 -3.62 16.82 -11.01
CA GLN A 260 -2.68 17.52 -11.88
C GLN A 260 -3.33 17.82 -13.24
N LEU A 261 -3.40 19.10 -13.63
CA LEU A 261 -3.84 19.52 -14.96
C LEU A 261 -2.63 19.55 -15.89
N LYS A 262 -2.70 18.75 -16.96
CA LYS A 262 -1.62 18.58 -17.94
C LYS A 262 -2.08 18.91 -19.35
N SER A 263 -1.23 19.59 -20.11
CA SER A 263 -1.46 19.88 -21.53
C SER A 263 -0.93 18.74 -22.42
N LYS A 264 -1.82 18.03 -23.12
CA LYS A 264 -1.47 16.86 -23.96
C LYS A 264 -0.55 17.23 -25.13
N ASP A 265 -0.89 18.29 -25.84
CA ASP A 265 -0.20 18.81 -27.03
C ASP A 265 1.19 19.40 -26.73
N ARG A 266 1.49 19.69 -25.45
CA ARG A 266 2.82 20.11 -24.98
C ARG A 266 3.52 19.02 -24.19
N ASN A 267 3.41 17.78 -24.66
CA ASN A 267 4.07 16.61 -24.05
C ASN A 267 3.72 16.42 -22.56
N TYR A 268 2.44 16.58 -22.21
CA TYR A 268 1.91 16.40 -20.85
C TYR A 268 2.57 17.29 -19.80
N GLN A 269 3.00 18.49 -20.20
CA GLN A 269 3.48 19.52 -19.28
C GLN A 269 2.45 19.79 -18.17
N LEU A 270 2.92 19.88 -16.93
CA LEU A 270 2.10 20.24 -15.78
C LEU A 270 1.79 21.74 -15.83
N GLU A 271 0.51 22.08 -15.95
CA GLU A 271 0.04 23.47 -16.03
C GLU A 271 -0.44 23.95 -14.66
N HIS A 272 -1.20 23.11 -13.94
CA HIS A 272 -1.68 23.40 -12.59
C HIS A 272 -1.81 22.13 -11.74
N GLU A 273 -1.85 22.30 -10.43
CA GLU A 273 -2.01 21.23 -9.46
C GLU A 273 -2.86 21.72 -8.29
N ILE A 274 -3.83 20.89 -7.85
CA ILE A 274 -4.73 21.22 -6.74
C ILE A 274 -4.94 20.02 -5.82
N TYR A 275 -5.31 20.32 -4.57
CA TYR A 275 -5.75 19.34 -3.58
C TYR A 275 -7.20 19.60 -3.21
N LEU A 276 -8.04 18.57 -3.33
CA LEU A 276 -9.45 18.63 -2.96
C LEU A 276 -9.71 17.65 -1.82
N TYR A 277 -10.25 18.16 -0.72
CA TYR A 277 -10.44 17.41 0.52
C TYR A 277 -11.88 16.94 0.64
N PHE A 278 -12.06 15.66 0.97
CA PHE A 278 -13.36 15.04 1.13
C PHE A 278 -13.47 14.34 2.47
N GLU A 279 -14.44 14.77 3.28
CA GLU A 279 -14.76 14.15 4.56
C GLU A 279 -15.86 13.11 4.38
N ALA A 280 -15.72 11.98 5.07
CA ALA A 280 -16.72 10.93 5.12
C ALA A 280 -17.88 11.36 6.03
N THR A 281 -19.09 11.39 5.49
CA THR A 281 -20.34 11.53 6.25
C THR A 281 -20.96 10.14 6.49
N SER A 282 -22.16 10.07 7.07
CA SER A 282 -22.83 8.78 7.32
C SER A 282 -23.13 7.95 6.06
N SER A 283 -23.20 8.58 4.87
CA SER A 283 -23.60 7.89 3.64
C SER A 283 -22.85 8.32 2.37
N LYS A 284 -22.02 9.36 2.43
CA LYS A 284 -21.29 9.87 1.27
C LYS A 284 -20.07 10.69 1.66
N TYR A 285 -19.23 11.00 0.68
CA TYR A 285 -18.17 11.99 0.84
C TYR A 285 -18.68 13.39 0.51
N GLN A 286 -18.24 14.38 1.30
CA GLN A 286 -18.52 15.79 1.06
C GLN A 286 -17.22 16.56 0.87
N ASN A 287 -17.17 17.44 -0.14
CA ASN A 287 -16.04 18.35 -0.28
C ASN A 287 -16.04 19.37 0.86
N VAL A 288 -14.89 19.51 1.53
CA VAL A 288 -14.75 20.37 2.71
C VAL A 288 -13.50 21.24 2.62
N CYS A 289 -13.46 22.29 3.43
CA CYS A 289 -12.25 23.09 3.60
C CYS A 289 -11.19 22.25 4.34
N PRO A 290 -9.90 22.28 3.95
CA PRO A 290 -8.84 21.56 4.66
C PRO A 290 -8.79 21.81 6.17
N SER A 291 -9.13 23.02 6.62
CA SER A 291 -9.14 23.41 8.04
C SER A 291 -10.18 22.67 8.89
N SER A 292 -11.17 22.03 8.26
CA SER A 292 -12.18 21.23 8.96
C SER A 292 -11.71 19.82 9.32
N LEU A 293 -10.64 19.33 8.67
CA LEU A 293 -10.11 18.00 8.89
C LEU A 293 -9.12 17.98 10.06
N GLN A 294 -9.14 16.88 10.82
CA GLN A 294 -8.13 16.62 11.85
C GLN A 294 -6.77 16.38 11.19
N LYS A 295 -5.76 17.15 11.63
CA LYS A 295 -4.42 17.17 11.04
C LYS A 295 -3.71 15.81 11.13
N GLU A 296 -3.91 15.13 12.25
CA GLU A 296 -3.29 13.85 12.58
C GLU A 296 -4.01 12.67 11.92
N SER A 297 -5.20 12.87 11.34
CA SER A 297 -5.94 11.78 10.69
C SER A 297 -5.21 11.29 9.44
N PRO A 298 -5.10 9.96 9.26
CA PRO A 298 -4.67 9.39 7.99
C PRO A 298 -5.78 9.59 6.95
N ALA A 299 -5.38 9.85 5.71
CA ALA A 299 -6.26 10.03 4.56
C ALA A 299 -5.77 9.18 3.38
N ILE A 300 -6.72 8.76 2.54
CA ILE A 300 -6.41 8.14 1.25
C ILE A 300 -6.19 9.26 0.25
N VAL A 301 -5.01 9.30 -0.37
CA VAL A 301 -4.68 10.25 -1.42
C VAL A 301 -4.85 9.58 -2.77
N LEU A 302 -5.75 10.11 -3.60
CA LEU A 302 -5.96 9.71 -4.99
C LEU A 302 -5.22 10.69 -5.89
N LEU A 303 -4.05 10.29 -6.39
CA LEU A 303 -3.27 11.09 -7.33
C LEU A 303 -3.73 10.82 -8.76
N GLY A 304 -4.31 11.81 -9.39
CA GLY A 304 -4.77 11.72 -10.77
C GLY A 304 -4.31 12.86 -11.66
N SER A 305 -4.47 12.65 -12.96
CA SER A 305 -4.18 13.66 -13.98
C SER A 305 -5.42 13.96 -14.81
N THR A 306 -5.67 15.24 -15.05
CA THR A 306 -6.59 15.78 -16.05
C THR A 306 -5.77 16.18 -17.26
N CYS A 307 -6.07 15.64 -18.44
CA CYS A 307 -5.26 15.88 -19.63
C CYS A 307 -6.12 16.43 -20.77
N ARG A 308 -5.83 17.65 -21.21
CA ARG A 308 -6.52 18.36 -22.32
C ARG A 308 -5.49 19.08 -23.18
N ASP A 309 -5.88 19.53 -24.36
CA ASP A 309 -5.00 20.41 -25.15
C ASP A 309 -4.91 21.78 -24.49
N PHE A 310 -3.77 22.46 -24.63
CA PHE A 310 -3.49 23.72 -23.95
C PHE A 310 -4.56 24.81 -24.25
N SER A 311 -5.09 24.84 -25.47
CA SER A 311 -6.16 25.78 -25.87
C SER A 311 -7.52 25.50 -25.23
N ASN A 312 -7.71 24.31 -24.65
CA ASN A 312 -8.98 23.83 -24.08
C ASN A 312 -8.90 23.62 -22.55
N LEU A 313 -7.90 24.23 -21.90
CA LEU A 313 -7.76 24.13 -20.45
C LEU A 313 -8.89 24.90 -19.75
N PRO A 314 -9.57 24.28 -18.76
CA PRO A 314 -10.56 24.97 -17.95
C PRO A 314 -9.92 26.01 -17.03
N SER A 315 -10.70 26.99 -16.58
CA SER A 315 -10.29 27.79 -15.43
C SER A 315 -10.15 26.89 -14.19
N ILE A 316 -9.32 27.27 -13.22
CA ILE A 316 -9.14 26.48 -11.97
C ILE A 316 -10.48 26.29 -11.24
N SER A 317 -11.34 27.32 -11.25
CA SER A 317 -12.68 27.27 -10.64
C SER A 317 -13.58 26.25 -11.35
N ASP A 318 -13.66 26.30 -12.69
CA ASP A 318 -14.48 25.37 -13.47
C ASP A 318 -13.96 23.93 -13.34
N TRP A 319 -12.64 23.77 -13.37
CA TRP A 319 -11.98 22.48 -13.18
C TRP A 319 -12.27 21.86 -11.81
N THR A 320 -12.15 22.67 -10.75
CA THR A 320 -12.47 22.25 -9.38
C THR A 320 -13.93 21.86 -9.26
N LYS A 321 -14.85 22.66 -9.82
CA LYS A 321 -16.29 22.37 -9.83
C LYS A 321 -16.59 21.08 -10.59
N GLU A 322 -15.92 20.86 -11.72
CA GLU A 322 -16.09 19.65 -12.53
C GLU A 322 -15.69 18.39 -11.75
N ILE A 323 -14.55 18.39 -11.05
CA ILE A 323 -14.10 17.24 -10.25
C ILE A 323 -15.00 17.02 -9.04
N THR A 324 -15.30 18.08 -8.28
CA THR A 324 -16.12 18.00 -7.05
C THR A 324 -17.56 17.57 -7.32
N THR A 325 -18.14 17.90 -8.48
CA THR A 325 -19.51 17.51 -8.84
C THR A 325 -19.67 15.99 -8.99
N SER A 326 -18.66 15.30 -9.51
CA SER A 326 -18.66 13.82 -9.55
C SER A 326 -18.30 13.21 -8.20
N GLY A 327 -17.39 13.84 -7.46
CA GLY A 327 -16.92 13.33 -6.18
C GLY A 327 -15.91 12.17 -6.33
N PRO A 328 -15.21 11.82 -5.25
CA PRO A 328 -14.05 10.92 -5.31
C PRO A 328 -14.44 9.47 -5.61
N VAL A 329 -15.60 9.02 -5.12
CA VAL A 329 -16.04 7.62 -5.27
C VAL A 329 -16.44 7.34 -6.72
N ASP A 330 -17.29 8.16 -7.32
CA ASP A 330 -17.73 7.98 -8.71
C ASP A 330 -16.56 8.03 -9.69
N LEU A 331 -15.61 8.95 -9.48
CA LEU A 331 -14.42 9.06 -10.33
C LEU A 331 -13.51 7.83 -10.20
N LEU A 332 -13.34 7.31 -8.97
CA LEU A 332 -12.56 6.11 -8.72
C LEU A 332 -13.23 4.85 -9.32
N LEU A 333 -14.55 4.70 -9.16
CA LEU A 333 -15.30 3.56 -9.71
C LEU A 333 -15.35 3.60 -11.25
N ALA A 334 -15.55 4.78 -11.85
CA ALA A 334 -15.45 4.95 -13.30
C ALA A 334 -14.06 4.56 -13.82
N TYR A 335 -12.99 5.04 -13.18
CA TYR A 335 -11.64 4.63 -13.50
C TYR A 335 -11.47 3.11 -13.37
N ALA A 336 -11.86 2.53 -12.23
CA ALA A 336 -11.65 1.11 -11.95
C ALA A 336 -12.42 0.19 -12.90
N ALA A 337 -13.60 0.62 -13.38
CA ALA A 337 -14.40 -0.13 -14.35
C ALA A 337 -13.78 -0.15 -15.76
N ALA A 338 -13.14 0.95 -16.18
CA ALA A 338 -12.44 1.01 -17.46
C ALA A 338 -10.99 0.52 -17.41
N HIS A 339 -10.41 0.41 -16.22
CA HIS A 339 -9.12 -0.21 -16.03
C HIS A 339 -9.20 -1.72 -16.29
N ARG A 340 -8.06 -2.33 -16.63
CA ARG A 340 -7.95 -3.79 -16.70
C ARG A 340 -8.34 -4.40 -15.34
N GLN A 341 -9.26 -5.36 -15.36
CA GLN A 341 -9.72 -6.04 -14.14
C GLN A 341 -8.65 -6.96 -13.57
N TYR A 342 -7.91 -7.64 -14.44
CA TYR A 342 -6.69 -8.39 -14.10
C TYR A 342 -5.52 -7.91 -14.95
N PRO A 343 -4.26 -8.22 -14.55
CA PRO A 343 -3.08 -7.84 -15.34
C PRO A 343 -3.07 -8.40 -16.77
N ASP A 344 -3.61 -9.60 -16.97
CA ASP A 344 -3.70 -10.27 -18.28
C ASP A 344 -5.12 -10.12 -18.86
N GLU A 345 -5.22 -9.57 -20.07
CA GLU A 345 -6.49 -9.29 -20.77
C GLU A 345 -7.31 -10.55 -21.11
N THR A 346 -6.68 -11.73 -21.14
CA THR A 346 -7.36 -13.00 -21.46
C THR A 346 -8.22 -13.55 -20.33
N SER A 347 -8.12 -12.98 -19.13
CA SER A 347 -8.96 -13.34 -17.99
C SER A 347 -10.26 -12.53 -17.98
N GLU A 348 -10.89 -12.36 -19.15
CA GLU A 348 -12.14 -11.60 -19.24
C GLU A 348 -13.22 -12.25 -18.39
N ILE A 349 -13.80 -11.45 -17.50
CA ILE A 349 -14.91 -11.89 -16.68
C ILE A 349 -16.19 -11.53 -17.40
N ASN A 350 -16.88 -12.54 -17.92
CA ASN A 350 -18.20 -12.36 -18.50
C ASN A 350 -19.23 -12.26 -17.36
N ILE A 351 -19.39 -11.06 -16.80
CA ILE A 351 -20.29 -10.80 -15.68
C ILE A 351 -21.37 -9.85 -16.12
N GLN A 352 -22.61 -10.22 -15.82
CA GLN A 352 -23.78 -9.35 -15.98
C GLN A 352 -23.96 -8.45 -14.75
N ASP A 353 -22.97 -7.60 -14.46
CA ASP A 353 -23.05 -6.58 -13.41
C ASP A 353 -23.42 -5.23 -14.06
N LYS A 354 -24.67 -4.80 -13.81
CA LYS A 354 -25.23 -3.57 -14.39
C LYS A 354 -24.49 -2.31 -13.93
N GLU A 355 -23.98 -2.31 -12.70
CA GLU A 355 -23.29 -1.16 -12.14
C GLU A 355 -21.87 -1.07 -12.71
N PHE A 356 -21.18 -2.21 -12.84
CA PHE A 356 -19.90 -2.28 -13.55
C PHE A 356 -20.04 -1.76 -14.99
N GLU A 357 -21.02 -2.24 -15.75
CA GLU A 357 -21.24 -1.80 -17.14
C GLU A 357 -21.65 -0.32 -17.22
N PHE A 358 -22.41 0.18 -16.24
CA PHE A 358 -22.70 1.61 -16.11
C PHE A 358 -21.40 2.42 -15.96
N TYR A 359 -20.56 2.11 -14.97
CA TYR A 359 -19.32 2.85 -14.73
C TYR A 359 -18.32 2.70 -15.87
N ARG A 360 -18.24 1.53 -16.51
CA ARG A 360 -17.40 1.27 -17.69
C ARG A 360 -17.78 2.20 -18.84
N LYS A 361 -19.08 2.36 -19.11
CA LYS A 361 -19.58 3.34 -20.09
C LYS A 361 -19.28 4.77 -19.67
N LYS A 362 -19.54 5.10 -18.39
CA LYS A 362 -19.29 6.44 -17.84
C LYS A 362 -17.82 6.83 -17.84
N ALA A 363 -16.88 5.89 -17.74
CA ALA A 363 -15.46 6.20 -17.75
C ALA A 363 -15.02 6.96 -19.00
N LEU A 364 -15.51 6.54 -20.18
CA LEU A 364 -15.19 7.24 -21.43
C LEU A 364 -15.93 8.58 -21.53
N GLU A 365 -17.22 8.61 -21.17
CA GLU A 365 -18.05 9.83 -21.21
C GLU A 365 -17.54 10.91 -20.25
N TRP A 366 -17.12 10.52 -19.04
CA TRP A 366 -16.66 11.41 -17.99
C TRP A 366 -15.19 11.76 -18.09
N GLY A 367 -14.40 11.06 -18.90
CA GLY A 367 -12.97 11.36 -19.02
C GLY A 367 -12.12 10.75 -17.90
N CYS A 368 -12.43 9.51 -17.51
CA CYS A 368 -11.76 8.76 -16.44
C CYS A 368 -10.94 7.55 -16.91
N CYS A 369 -10.70 7.40 -18.22
CA CYS A 369 -9.94 6.28 -18.79
C CYS A 369 -8.70 6.76 -19.57
N ILE A 370 -7.88 5.83 -20.06
CA ILE A 370 -6.66 6.21 -20.78
C ILE A 370 -6.97 6.84 -22.15
N GLN A 371 -8.04 6.38 -22.81
CA GLN A 371 -8.50 6.90 -24.10
C GLN A 371 -9.09 8.30 -23.95
N ASN A 372 -9.72 8.59 -22.81
CA ASN A 372 -10.20 9.92 -22.46
C ASN A 372 -9.88 10.22 -21.00
N SER A 373 -8.79 10.95 -20.76
CA SER A 373 -8.32 11.40 -19.44
C SER A 373 -8.66 12.87 -19.17
N SER A 374 -9.70 13.40 -19.81
CA SER A 374 -10.03 14.83 -19.77
C SER A 374 -10.62 15.34 -18.45
N ARG A 375 -10.94 14.45 -17.50
CA ARG A 375 -11.45 14.83 -16.17
C ARG A 375 -10.58 14.29 -15.04
N PHE A 376 -10.44 12.97 -14.92
CA PHE A 376 -9.63 12.37 -13.85
C PHE A 376 -9.16 10.97 -14.22
N PHE A 377 -7.89 10.84 -14.60
CA PHE A 377 -7.23 9.54 -14.71
C PHE A 377 -6.41 9.25 -13.47
N LEU A 378 -6.77 8.21 -12.70
CA LEU A 378 -6.01 7.81 -11.52
C LEU A 378 -4.64 7.25 -11.94
N SER A 379 -3.58 7.84 -11.40
CA SER A 379 -2.21 7.38 -11.63
C SER A 379 -1.64 6.59 -10.45
N HIS A 380 -2.09 6.91 -9.22
CA HIS A 380 -1.66 6.23 -8.00
C HIS A 380 -2.64 6.49 -6.85
N ALA A 381 -2.70 5.58 -5.89
CA ALA A 381 -3.35 5.80 -4.62
C ALA A 381 -2.38 5.43 -3.48
N TYR A 382 -2.32 6.26 -2.45
CA TYR A 382 -1.45 6.05 -1.29
C TYR A 382 -2.11 6.64 -0.03
N CYS A 383 -1.50 6.43 1.13
CA CYS A 383 -1.97 7.01 2.38
C CYS A 383 -1.02 8.11 2.86
N ASN A 384 -1.58 9.23 3.32
CA ASN A 384 -0.81 10.30 3.96
C ASN A 384 -1.59 10.94 5.13
N HIS A 385 -0.91 11.63 6.03
CA HIS A 385 -1.59 12.44 7.06
C HIS A 385 -2.05 13.75 6.47
N ILE A 386 -3.21 14.25 6.93
CA ILE A 386 -3.75 15.54 6.51
C ILE A 386 -2.70 16.65 6.70
N GLU A 387 -1.99 16.68 7.83
CA GLU A 387 -0.95 17.68 8.08
C GLU A 387 0.13 17.72 7.01
N ASN A 388 0.65 16.56 6.61
CA ASN A 388 1.70 16.47 5.59
C ASN A 388 1.18 16.96 4.22
N ILE A 389 -0.05 16.58 3.87
CA ILE A 389 -0.71 17.01 2.63
C ILE A 389 -0.88 18.54 2.63
N LEU A 390 -1.26 19.14 3.76
CA LEU A 390 -1.39 20.59 3.88
C LEU A 390 -0.06 21.29 3.64
N GLN A 391 1.02 20.79 4.22
CA GLN A 391 2.39 21.31 4.02
C GLN A 391 2.88 21.18 2.58
N GLU A 392 2.43 20.14 1.85
CA GLU A 392 2.70 19.99 0.42
C GLU A 392 1.87 21.01 -0.39
N SER A 393 0.58 21.14 -0.08
CA SER A 393 -0.31 22.09 -0.77
C SER A 393 0.12 23.55 -0.62
N SER A 394 0.62 23.94 0.57
CA SER A 394 1.08 25.30 0.82
C SER A 394 2.36 25.68 0.07
N LYS A 395 3.05 24.71 -0.55
CA LYS A 395 4.22 24.99 -1.41
C LYS A 395 3.83 25.29 -2.86
N LEU A 396 2.56 25.08 -3.22
CA LEU A 396 2.00 25.36 -4.54
C LEU A 396 1.38 26.76 -4.64
N GLU A 397 1.04 27.35 -3.50
CA GLU A 397 0.65 28.77 -3.35
C GLU A 397 1.89 29.66 -3.26
#